data_AF-A0AB33GTQ1-F1
#
_entry.id   AF-A0AB33GTQ1-F1
#
_cell.length_a   1.000
_cell.length_b   1.000
_cell.length_c   1.000
_cell.angle_alpha   90.00
_cell.angle_beta   90.00
_cell.angle_gamma   90.00
#
_symmetry.space_group_name_H-M   'P 1'
#
loop_
_entity.id
_entity.type
_entity.pdbx_description
1 polymer ?
#
loop_
_entity_poly.entity_id
_entity_poly.type
_entity_poly.pdbx_seq_one_letter_code
_entity_poly.pdbx_strand_id
1 'polypeptide(L)'
;MSNTHVKNIKLGACKVSFGGVDLGYTKGGVQVEVATETLKVTVDQLGQTTISELVQGRNITITAPLAESVLQNMVDLMPGSTLSEEDNAVTITSAQGVNLIDVAKELVLTPQDTTDYVLTIPKAATAGNFTMTYQSDDVRVFSVQFTAYPDDDGVLGKMSGPKPVKTVSISPESPEVKAGETVQLTAQITPADAGDKTGVWESDNQEKATVDQTGLVRGVAEGSANISFTSNSGGKKTTKAVTVNSAE
;
A
#
# COMPACT_ATOMS: atom_id res chain seq x y z
N MET A 1 -32.81 -16.40 -14.28
CA MET A 1 -32.33 -15.01 -14.24
C MET A 1 -31.10 -15.00 -13.34
N SER A 2 -29.92 -14.71 -13.89
CA SER A 2 -28.69 -14.61 -13.10
C SER A 2 -28.84 -13.44 -12.14
N ASN A 3 -28.65 -13.67 -10.85
CA ASN A 3 -28.63 -12.59 -9.87
C ASN A 3 -27.18 -12.12 -9.75
N THR A 4 -26.90 -10.90 -10.19
CA THR A 4 -25.59 -10.27 -10.02
C THR A 4 -25.61 -9.46 -8.73
N HIS A 5 -24.65 -9.72 -7.84
CA HIS A 5 -24.43 -8.91 -6.64
C HIS A 5 -23.18 -8.08 -6.85
N VAL A 6 -23.35 -6.76 -6.89
CA VAL A 6 -22.27 -5.80 -7.10
C VAL A 6 -21.97 -5.09 -5.79
N LYS A 7 -20.71 -5.16 -5.34
CA LYS A 7 -20.23 -4.38 -4.21
C LYS A 7 -19.17 -3.39 -4.67
N ASN A 8 -19.45 -2.11 -4.43
CA ASN A 8 -18.50 -1.02 -4.63
C ASN A 8 -17.72 -0.77 -3.35
N ILE A 9 -16.41 -0.92 -3.43
CA ILE A 9 -15.45 -0.61 -2.37
C ILE A 9 -14.73 0.66 -2.80
N LYS A 10 -14.82 1.71 -2.00
CA LYS A 10 -14.05 2.94 -2.19
C LYS A 10 -12.82 2.84 -1.32
N LEU A 11 -11.66 2.69 -1.95
CA LEU A 11 -10.39 2.92 -1.29
C LEU A 11 -10.11 4.42 -1.34
N GLY A 12 -9.46 4.97 -0.31
CA GLY A 12 -9.04 6.38 -0.29
C GLY A 12 -8.01 6.69 -1.40
N ALA A 13 -7.32 7.82 -1.26
CA ALA A 13 -6.18 8.10 -2.14
C ALA A 13 -5.14 6.97 -1.99
N CYS A 14 -4.71 6.40 -3.11
CA CYS A 14 -3.79 5.27 -3.15
C CYS A 14 -2.56 5.63 -3.97
N LYS A 15 -1.42 5.08 -3.56
CA LYS A 15 -0.28 4.84 -4.44
C LYS A 15 -0.58 3.61 -5.28
N VAL A 16 -0.31 3.68 -6.59
CA VAL A 16 -0.60 2.60 -7.54
C VAL A 16 0.70 2.07 -8.11
N SER A 17 0.89 0.74 -8.04
CA SER A 17 1.99 0.04 -8.69
C SER A 17 1.43 -1.02 -9.66
N PHE A 18 2.00 -1.09 -10.86
CA PHE A 18 1.58 -2.03 -11.90
C PHE A 18 2.80 -2.75 -12.49
N GLY A 19 2.85 -4.07 -12.37
CA GLY A 19 4.01 -4.86 -12.80
C GLY A 19 5.32 -4.47 -12.12
N GLY A 20 5.25 -3.93 -10.90
CA GLY A 20 6.38 -3.39 -10.17
C GLY A 20 6.77 -1.95 -10.52
N VAL A 21 6.12 -1.32 -11.51
CA VAL A 21 6.33 0.08 -11.90
C VAL A 21 5.42 0.99 -11.07
N ASP A 22 5.99 2.03 -10.48
CA ASP A 22 5.26 3.05 -9.74
C ASP A 22 4.52 3.98 -10.71
N LEU A 23 3.19 3.92 -10.69
CA LEU A 23 2.32 4.75 -11.53
C LEU A 23 1.96 6.09 -10.87
N GLY A 24 2.42 6.33 -9.64
CA GLY A 24 2.13 7.53 -8.88
C GLY A 24 0.91 7.40 -7.99
N TYR A 25 0.26 8.53 -7.71
CA TYR A 25 -0.83 8.63 -6.74
C TYR A 25 -2.16 8.90 -7.41
N THR A 26 -3.23 8.39 -6.82
CA THR A 26 -4.59 8.72 -7.26
C THR A 26 -5.06 10.05 -6.70
N LYS A 27 -5.79 10.80 -7.52
CA LYS A 27 -6.53 11.98 -7.08
C LYS A 27 -7.92 11.56 -6.62
N GLY A 28 -8.15 11.62 -5.31
CA GLY A 28 -9.33 11.03 -4.70
C GLY A 28 -9.22 9.50 -4.59
N GLY A 29 -10.36 8.84 -4.41
CA GLY A 29 -10.41 7.41 -4.11
C GLY A 29 -10.35 6.48 -5.33
N VAL A 30 -9.83 5.28 -5.13
CA VAL A 30 -9.95 4.18 -6.10
C VAL A 30 -11.29 3.47 -5.91
N GLN A 31 -11.97 3.18 -7.01
CA GLN A 31 -13.20 2.39 -6.99
C GLN A 31 -12.88 0.95 -7.36
N VAL A 32 -13.32 0.02 -6.53
CA VAL A 32 -13.21 -1.42 -6.78
C VAL A 32 -14.61 -1.99 -6.80
N GLU A 33 -14.99 -2.55 -7.94
CA GLU A 33 -16.27 -3.22 -8.15
C GLU A 33 -16.06 -4.73 -8.16
N VAL A 34 -16.77 -5.43 -7.28
CA VAL A 34 -16.82 -6.90 -7.27
C VAL A 34 -18.22 -7.34 -7.67
N ALA A 35 -18.34 -7.95 -8.85
CA ALA A 35 -19.58 -8.52 -9.36
C ALA A 35 -19.55 -10.05 -9.19
N THR A 36 -20.46 -10.60 -8.39
CA THR A 36 -20.62 -12.06 -8.22
C THR A 36 -21.91 -12.49 -8.89
N GLU A 37 -21.82 -13.53 -9.74
CA GLU A 37 -22.98 -14.14 -10.38
C GLU A 37 -23.35 -15.43 -9.65
N THR A 38 -24.64 -15.60 -9.35
CA THR A 38 -25.17 -16.80 -8.71
C THR A 38 -26.28 -17.45 -9.51
N LEU A 39 -26.34 -18.79 -9.43
CA LEU A 39 -27.43 -19.62 -9.91
C LEU A 39 -28.27 -20.07 -8.72
N LYS A 40 -29.53 -19.63 -8.70
CA LYS A 40 -30.54 -20.13 -7.76
C LYS A 40 -31.23 -21.36 -8.34
N VAL A 41 -31.30 -22.42 -7.55
CA VAL A 41 -32.08 -23.62 -7.84
C VAL A 41 -33.37 -23.56 -7.01
N THR A 42 -34.51 -23.64 -7.69
CA THR A 42 -35.86 -23.55 -7.11
C THR A 42 -36.63 -24.84 -7.33
N VAL A 43 -37.52 -25.22 -6.39
CA VAL A 43 -38.24 -26.52 -6.41
C VAL A 43 -39.63 -26.47 -7.01
N ASP A 44 -40.24 -25.30 -7.12
CA ASP A 44 -41.61 -25.13 -7.61
C ASP A 44 -41.64 -24.70 -9.09
N GLN A 45 -42.69 -25.10 -9.81
CA GLN A 45 -42.95 -24.65 -11.18
C GLN A 45 -43.15 -23.13 -11.28
N LEU A 46 -43.40 -22.47 -10.15
CA LEU A 46 -43.54 -21.02 -10.01
C LEU A 46 -42.23 -20.30 -9.63
N GLY A 47 -41.16 -21.05 -9.33
CA GLY A 47 -39.81 -20.53 -9.04
C GLY A 47 -39.68 -19.65 -7.79
N GLN A 48 -40.57 -19.76 -6.80
CA GLN A 48 -40.60 -18.86 -5.64
C GLN A 48 -39.72 -19.33 -4.48
N THR A 49 -39.53 -20.64 -4.29
CA THR A 49 -38.75 -21.17 -3.17
C THR A 49 -37.35 -21.60 -3.61
N THR A 50 -36.33 -20.79 -3.27
CA THR A 50 -34.91 -21.13 -3.51
C THR A 50 -34.43 -22.14 -2.46
N ILE A 51 -33.91 -23.28 -2.93
CA ILE A 51 -33.36 -24.33 -2.06
C ILE A 51 -31.83 -24.37 -2.09
N SER A 52 -31.20 -23.78 -3.11
CA SER A 52 -29.76 -23.73 -3.25
C SER A 52 -29.36 -22.51 -4.09
N GLU A 53 -28.21 -21.92 -3.77
CA GLU A 53 -27.64 -20.80 -4.51
C GLU A 53 -26.13 -21.05 -4.67
N LEU A 54 -25.69 -21.18 -5.93
CA LEU A 54 -24.32 -21.53 -6.30
C LEU A 54 -23.65 -20.32 -6.97
N VAL A 55 -22.43 -19.98 -6.55
CA VAL A 55 -21.62 -18.96 -7.26
C VAL A 55 -21.14 -19.55 -8.59
N GLN A 56 -21.43 -18.87 -9.69
CA GLN A 56 -21.01 -19.26 -11.04
C GLN A 56 -19.76 -18.51 -11.51
N GLY A 57 -19.57 -17.30 -11.02
CA GLY A 57 -18.45 -16.46 -11.43
C GLY A 57 -18.30 -15.25 -10.53
N ARG A 58 -17.10 -14.67 -10.55
CA ARG A 58 -16.79 -13.41 -9.90
C ARG A 58 -15.87 -12.61 -10.80
N ASN A 59 -16.22 -11.36 -11.04
CA ASN A 59 -15.43 -10.41 -11.80
C ASN A 59 -15.05 -9.24 -10.88
N ILE A 60 -13.82 -8.76 -11.00
CA ILE A 60 -13.35 -7.58 -10.28
C ILE A 60 -12.87 -6.54 -11.30
N THR A 61 -13.41 -5.34 -11.17
CA THR A 61 -13.03 -4.18 -11.98
C THR A 61 -12.52 -3.08 -11.05
N ILE A 62 -11.40 -2.46 -11.39
CA ILE A 62 -10.77 -1.40 -10.59
C ILE A 62 -10.70 -0.15 -11.45
N THR A 63 -11.16 0.99 -10.93
CA THR A 63 -11.04 2.30 -11.57
C THR A 63 -10.15 3.19 -10.72
N ALA A 64 -8.95 3.50 -11.23
CA ALA A 64 -7.94 4.30 -10.55
C ALA A 64 -7.76 5.67 -11.26
N PRO A 65 -8.12 6.79 -10.61
CA PRO A 65 -7.91 8.13 -11.15
C PRO A 65 -6.48 8.62 -10.84
N LEU A 66 -5.52 8.36 -11.72
CA LEU A 66 -4.12 8.76 -11.52
C LEU A 66 -3.93 10.27 -11.74
N ALA A 67 -3.28 10.95 -10.79
CA ALA A 67 -2.78 12.31 -10.98
C ALA A 67 -1.38 12.23 -11.58
N GLU A 68 -1.21 12.83 -12.77
CA GLU A 68 0.08 12.97 -13.45
C GLU A 68 0.79 11.64 -13.78
N SER A 69 0.76 11.25 -15.05
CA SER A 69 1.51 10.07 -15.54
C SER A 69 2.69 10.52 -16.39
N VAL A 70 3.86 9.95 -16.13
CA VAL A 70 5.02 10.00 -17.04
C VAL A 70 4.61 9.32 -18.34
N LEU A 71 5.05 9.83 -19.51
CA LEU A 71 4.74 9.21 -20.82
C LEU A 71 5.06 7.71 -20.87
N GLN A 72 6.10 7.28 -20.16
CA GLN A 72 6.47 5.88 -19.98
C GLN A 72 5.36 5.06 -19.27
N ASN A 73 4.77 5.61 -18.21
CA ASN A 73 3.66 4.97 -17.49
C ASN A 73 2.42 4.83 -18.37
N MET A 74 2.23 5.72 -19.35
CA MET A 74 1.15 5.60 -20.33
C MET A 74 1.36 4.40 -21.26
N VAL A 75 2.60 4.12 -21.66
CA VAL A 75 2.94 2.95 -22.49
C VAL A 75 2.72 1.65 -21.72
N ASP A 76 3.10 1.60 -20.45
CA ASP A 76 2.89 0.42 -19.60
C ASP A 76 1.41 0.08 -19.38
N LEU A 77 0.53 1.08 -19.49
CA LEU A 77 -0.92 0.96 -19.38
C LEU A 77 -1.63 0.72 -20.72
N MET A 78 -0.91 0.74 -21.85
CA MET A 78 -1.49 0.54 -23.17
C MET A 78 -0.77 -0.59 -23.90
N PRO A 79 -1.27 -1.84 -23.78
CA PRO A 79 -0.68 -2.98 -24.46
C PRO A 79 -0.47 -2.72 -25.96
N GLY A 80 0.75 -2.94 -26.43
CA GLY A 80 1.13 -2.73 -27.83
C GLY A 80 1.52 -1.30 -28.21
N SER A 81 1.48 -0.35 -27.27
CA SER A 81 2.01 1.01 -27.50
C SER A 81 3.54 1.04 -27.37
N THR A 82 4.18 2.03 -27.97
CA THR A 82 5.65 2.20 -27.93
C THR A 82 6.03 3.63 -27.60
N LEU A 83 7.18 3.83 -26.95
CA LEU A 83 7.78 5.14 -26.70
C LEU A 83 8.96 5.34 -27.67
N SER A 84 9.00 6.48 -28.36
CA SER A 84 10.20 6.98 -29.05
C SER A 84 10.91 7.99 -28.14
N GLU A 85 12.11 7.65 -27.68
CA GLU A 85 12.93 8.58 -26.87
C GLU A 85 13.49 9.73 -27.72
N GLU A 86 13.78 9.48 -28.99
CA GLU A 86 14.30 10.49 -29.93
C GLU A 86 13.25 11.57 -30.21
N ASP A 87 11.98 11.18 -30.35
CA ASP A 87 10.88 12.09 -30.66
C ASP A 87 10.09 12.54 -29.41
N ASN A 88 10.40 11.99 -28.23
CA ASN A 88 9.62 12.15 -27.00
C ASN A 88 8.11 11.91 -27.23
N ALA A 89 7.79 10.83 -27.96
CA ALA A 89 6.44 10.56 -28.48
C ALA A 89 5.95 9.15 -28.14
N VAL A 90 4.67 9.03 -27.79
CA VAL A 90 3.99 7.75 -27.56
C VAL A 90 3.18 7.36 -28.81
N THR A 91 3.45 6.19 -29.37
CA THR A 91 2.68 5.62 -30.48
C THR A 91 1.69 4.60 -29.92
N ILE A 92 0.39 4.90 -30.05
CA ILE A 92 -0.70 4.01 -29.68
C ILE A 92 -1.08 3.17 -30.89
N THR A 93 -0.98 1.84 -30.76
CA THR A 93 -1.34 0.91 -31.86
C THR A 93 -2.78 0.42 -31.73
N SER A 94 -3.27 -0.29 -32.75
CA SER A 94 -4.62 -0.87 -32.72
C SER A 94 -4.80 -1.99 -31.68
N ALA A 95 -3.70 -2.53 -31.16
CA ALA A 95 -3.67 -3.65 -30.20
C ALA A 95 -4.54 -4.86 -30.59
N GLN A 96 -4.87 -5.01 -31.88
CA GLN A 96 -5.79 -6.05 -32.34
C GLN A 96 -5.18 -7.44 -32.10
N GLY A 97 -5.94 -8.32 -31.46
CA GLY A 97 -5.51 -9.69 -31.15
C GLY A 97 -4.65 -9.83 -29.90
N VAL A 98 -4.37 -8.73 -29.17
CA VAL A 98 -3.73 -8.81 -27.85
C VAL A 98 -4.73 -9.43 -26.87
N ASN A 99 -4.36 -10.57 -26.29
CA ASN A 99 -5.09 -11.19 -25.21
C ASN A 99 -4.64 -10.55 -23.88
N LEU A 100 -5.57 -9.92 -23.18
CA LEU A 100 -5.27 -9.15 -21.97
C LEU A 100 -4.68 -10.00 -20.84
N ILE A 101 -4.97 -11.30 -20.78
CA ILE A 101 -4.38 -12.18 -19.77
C ILE A 101 -2.87 -12.39 -19.99
N ASP A 102 -2.42 -12.37 -21.25
CA ASP A 102 -1.02 -12.61 -21.61
C ASP A 102 -0.12 -11.41 -21.27
N VAL A 103 -0.74 -10.23 -21.16
CA VAL A 103 -0.10 -8.97 -20.75
C VAL A 103 -0.50 -8.56 -19.33
N ALA A 104 -1.25 -9.39 -18.62
CA ALA A 104 -1.68 -9.10 -17.26
C ALA A 104 -0.48 -9.12 -16.31
N LYS A 105 -0.42 -8.12 -15.43
CA LYS A 105 0.62 -7.94 -14.42
C LYS A 105 0.00 -7.73 -13.05
N GLU A 106 0.81 -7.84 -12.01
CA GLU A 106 0.36 -7.53 -10.66
C GLU A 106 -0.02 -6.05 -10.52
N LEU A 107 -1.18 -5.77 -9.94
CA LEU A 107 -1.61 -4.42 -9.56
C LEU A 107 -1.66 -4.32 -8.04
N VAL A 108 -0.92 -3.38 -7.47
CA VAL A 108 -0.90 -3.12 -6.02
C VAL A 108 -1.42 -1.70 -5.76
N LEU A 109 -2.46 -1.60 -4.95
CA LEU A 109 -3.01 -0.35 -4.46
C LEU A 109 -2.70 -0.21 -2.97
N THR A 110 -1.84 0.75 -2.66
CA THR A 110 -1.45 1.06 -1.29
C THR A 110 -2.13 2.37 -0.88
N PRO A 111 -3.09 2.33 0.05
CA PRO A 111 -3.68 3.56 0.59
C PRO A 111 -2.61 4.51 1.14
N GLN A 112 -2.79 5.81 0.97
CA GLN A 112 -1.89 6.81 1.53
C GLN A 112 -1.94 6.83 3.06
N ASP A 113 -3.09 6.48 3.64
CA ASP A 113 -3.20 6.18 5.06
C ASP A 113 -2.68 4.75 5.30
N THR A 114 -1.48 4.62 5.86
CA THR A 114 -0.79 3.33 6.04
C THR A 114 -1.46 2.42 7.09
N THR A 115 -2.56 2.87 7.70
CA THR A 115 -3.40 2.08 8.59
C THR A 115 -4.41 1.19 7.85
N ASP A 116 -4.62 1.45 6.54
CA ASP A 116 -5.58 0.72 5.73
C ASP A 116 -4.99 -0.50 4.99
N TYR A 117 -5.90 -1.36 4.50
CA TYR A 117 -5.56 -2.57 3.76
C TYR A 117 -4.99 -2.26 2.38
N VAL A 118 -3.87 -2.91 2.04
CA VAL A 118 -3.32 -2.94 0.68
C VAL A 118 -4.13 -3.93 -0.15
N LEU A 119 -4.66 -3.49 -1.30
CA LEU A 119 -5.30 -4.37 -2.26
C LEU A 119 -4.27 -4.79 -3.31
N THR A 120 -4.05 -6.10 -3.44
CA THR A 120 -3.19 -6.70 -4.45
C THR A 120 -4.02 -7.56 -5.39
N ILE A 121 -3.93 -7.30 -6.69
CA ILE A 121 -4.54 -8.08 -7.75
C ILE A 121 -3.40 -8.81 -8.49
N PRO A 122 -3.26 -10.14 -8.34
CA PRO A 122 -2.12 -10.89 -8.89
C PRO A 122 -1.99 -10.77 -10.41
N LYS A 123 -3.12 -10.84 -11.13
CA LYS A 123 -3.17 -10.65 -12.59
C LYS A 123 -4.23 -9.60 -12.90
N ALA A 124 -3.80 -8.39 -13.21
CA ALA A 124 -4.64 -7.30 -13.69
C ALA A 124 -4.17 -6.87 -15.08
N ALA A 125 -5.10 -6.49 -15.95
CA ALA A 125 -4.75 -5.82 -17.19
C ALA A 125 -5.71 -4.66 -17.44
N THR A 126 -5.26 -3.71 -18.24
CA THR A 126 -6.09 -2.63 -18.77
C THR A 126 -6.09 -2.71 -20.28
N ALA A 127 -7.23 -2.40 -20.90
CA ALA A 127 -7.33 -2.30 -22.36
C ALA A 127 -6.74 -0.99 -22.90
N GLY A 128 -6.11 -0.17 -22.05
CA GLY A 128 -5.61 1.15 -22.42
C GLY A 128 -6.70 2.20 -22.56
N ASN A 129 -7.90 1.95 -22.02
CA ASN A 129 -8.95 2.96 -21.96
C ASN A 129 -8.61 3.98 -20.86
N PHE A 130 -8.30 5.20 -21.27
CA PHE A 130 -8.17 6.34 -20.38
C PHE A 130 -8.98 7.52 -20.89
N THR A 131 -9.54 8.27 -19.94
CA THR A 131 -10.18 9.57 -20.24
C THR A 131 -9.32 10.65 -19.61
N MET A 132 -8.94 11.65 -20.41
CA MET A 132 -8.32 12.88 -19.92
C MET A 132 -9.42 13.89 -19.62
N THR A 133 -9.69 14.12 -18.35
CA THR A 133 -10.65 15.15 -17.94
C THR A 133 -9.88 16.38 -17.46
N TYR A 134 -10.15 17.54 -18.05
CA TYR A 134 -9.70 18.82 -17.50
C TYR A 134 -10.50 19.09 -16.23
N GLN A 135 -9.83 19.12 -15.07
CA GLN A 135 -10.43 19.59 -13.83
C GLN A 135 -9.90 21.00 -13.53
N SER A 136 -10.77 21.86 -13.02
CA SER A 136 -10.54 23.31 -12.82
C SER A 136 -9.45 23.66 -11.81
N ASP A 137 -8.81 22.66 -11.22
CA ASP A 137 -7.74 22.71 -10.23
C ASP A 137 -6.36 22.40 -10.85
N ASP A 138 -6.21 22.59 -12.16
CA ASP A 138 -4.95 22.57 -12.94
C ASP A 138 -4.22 21.22 -13.04
N VAL A 139 -4.82 20.13 -12.54
CA VAL A 139 -4.22 18.77 -12.58
C VAL A 139 -4.92 17.89 -13.61
N ARG A 140 -4.13 17.33 -14.55
CA ARG A 140 -4.60 16.31 -15.49
C ARG A 140 -4.81 14.98 -14.75
N VAL A 141 -6.05 14.50 -14.76
CA VAL A 141 -6.41 13.20 -14.18
C VAL A 141 -6.64 12.19 -15.29
N PHE A 142 -5.99 11.03 -15.17
CA PHE A 142 -6.09 9.91 -16.07
C PHE A 142 -6.82 8.78 -15.35
N SER A 143 -8.09 8.54 -15.69
CA SER A 143 -8.84 7.43 -15.11
C SER A 143 -8.55 6.16 -15.90
N VAL A 144 -7.95 5.17 -15.25
CA VAL A 144 -7.60 3.88 -15.84
C VAL A 144 -8.49 2.80 -15.24
N GLN A 145 -9.03 1.94 -16.09
CA GLN A 145 -9.79 0.77 -15.67
C GLN A 145 -8.95 -0.50 -15.83
N PHE A 146 -8.85 -1.27 -14.75
CA PHE A 146 -8.23 -2.59 -14.74
C PHE A 146 -9.30 -3.67 -14.56
N THR A 147 -9.11 -4.79 -15.24
CA THR A 147 -9.85 -6.03 -15.04
C THR A 147 -8.95 -7.04 -14.36
N ALA A 148 -9.44 -7.68 -13.30
CA ALA A 148 -8.73 -8.76 -12.63
C ALA A 148 -8.98 -10.10 -13.34
N TYR A 149 -7.93 -10.91 -13.40
CA TYR A 149 -7.94 -12.28 -13.88
C TYR A 149 -7.46 -13.20 -12.75
N PRO A 150 -7.95 -14.45 -12.68
CA PRO A 150 -7.48 -15.40 -11.69
C PRO A 150 -6.00 -15.71 -11.92
N ASP A 151 -5.22 -15.75 -10.83
CA ASP A 151 -3.91 -16.38 -10.86
C ASP A 151 -4.02 -17.91 -10.99
N ASP A 152 -2.88 -18.59 -10.94
CA ASP A 152 -2.81 -20.05 -11.13
C ASP A 152 -3.52 -20.81 -9.97
N ASP A 153 -3.75 -20.15 -8.84
CA ASP A 153 -4.51 -20.66 -7.68
C ASP A 153 -5.99 -20.23 -7.70
N GLY A 154 -6.43 -19.50 -8.73
CA GLY A 154 -7.80 -19.01 -8.86
C GLY A 154 -8.10 -17.74 -8.06
N VAL A 155 -7.08 -17.03 -7.56
CA VAL A 155 -7.25 -15.83 -6.74
C VAL A 155 -7.39 -14.58 -7.62
N LEU A 156 -8.47 -13.84 -7.42
CA LEU A 156 -8.77 -12.58 -8.14
C LEU A 156 -8.27 -11.33 -7.42
N GLY A 157 -7.95 -11.41 -6.13
CA GLY A 157 -7.50 -10.28 -5.34
C GLY A 157 -7.29 -10.65 -3.88
N LYS A 158 -6.33 -9.98 -3.24
CA LYS A 158 -5.96 -10.16 -1.84
C LYS A 158 -5.96 -8.80 -1.16
N MET A 159 -6.68 -8.68 -0.04
CA MET A 159 -6.57 -7.52 0.85
C MET A 159 -5.65 -7.91 2.01
N SER A 160 -4.47 -7.31 2.07
CA SER A 160 -3.52 -7.52 3.16
C SER A 160 -3.46 -6.30 4.06
N GLY A 161 -3.66 -6.48 5.36
CA GLY A 161 -3.47 -5.41 6.32
C GLY A 161 -1.99 -4.99 6.41
N PRO A 162 -1.71 -3.85 7.08
CA PRO A 162 -0.34 -3.42 7.33
C PRO A 162 0.47 -4.54 8.03
N LYS A 163 1.70 -4.78 7.56
CA LYS A 163 2.58 -5.78 8.17
C LYS A 163 2.90 -5.36 9.62
N PRO A 164 2.78 -6.28 10.60
CA PRO A 164 3.15 -5.96 11.97
C PRO A 164 4.67 -5.82 12.11
N VAL A 165 5.11 -5.01 13.08
CA VAL A 165 6.52 -4.94 13.46
C VAL A 165 6.98 -6.31 13.99
N LYS A 166 8.03 -6.86 13.39
CA LYS A 166 8.63 -8.14 13.82
C LYS A 166 9.75 -7.92 14.81
N THR A 167 10.65 -6.98 14.52
CA THR A 167 11.82 -6.66 15.36
C THR A 167 12.07 -5.17 15.40
N VAL A 168 12.68 -4.72 16.49
CA VAL A 168 13.16 -3.35 16.68
C VAL A 168 14.58 -3.42 17.23
N SER A 169 15.49 -2.63 16.68
CA SER A 169 16.82 -2.36 17.25
C SER A 169 17.01 -0.85 17.44
N ILE A 170 17.95 -0.47 18.31
CA ILE A 170 18.30 0.93 18.57
C ILE A 170 19.73 1.17 18.11
N SER A 171 19.97 2.22 17.33
CA SER A 171 21.29 2.72 16.98
C SER A 171 21.56 4.10 17.62
N PRO A 172 22.80 4.44 17.98
CA PRO A 172 24.02 3.63 17.87
C PRO A 172 24.10 2.49 18.92
N GLU A 173 25.03 1.53 18.74
CA GLU A 173 25.12 0.32 19.57
C GLU A 173 25.65 0.59 20.99
N SER A 174 26.46 1.63 21.15
CA SER A 174 26.99 2.08 22.44
C SER A 174 26.90 3.62 22.52
N PRO A 175 25.68 4.15 22.79
CA PRO A 175 25.48 5.59 22.89
C PRO A 175 26.10 6.14 24.18
N GLU A 176 26.89 7.20 24.02
CA GLU A 176 27.45 7.97 25.12
C GLU A 176 27.06 9.44 24.97
N VAL A 177 26.88 10.12 26.10
CA VAL A 177 26.52 11.55 26.14
C VAL A 177 27.17 12.21 27.35
N LYS A 178 27.60 13.47 27.24
CA LYS A 178 28.05 14.24 28.41
C LYS A 178 26.85 14.84 29.14
N ALA A 179 26.97 15.05 30.46
CA ALA A 179 25.95 15.78 31.20
C ALA A 179 25.70 17.17 30.59
N GLY A 180 24.44 17.51 30.32
CA GLY A 180 24.04 18.74 29.63
C GLY A 180 23.91 18.64 28.11
N GLU A 181 24.54 17.64 27.49
CA GLU A 181 24.49 17.42 26.03
C GLU A 181 23.40 16.41 25.63
N THR A 182 23.25 16.20 24.31
CA THR A 182 22.24 15.30 23.73
C THR A 182 22.85 14.31 22.75
N VAL A 183 22.29 13.10 22.69
CA VAL A 183 22.59 12.07 21.68
C VAL A 183 21.29 11.59 21.04
N GLN A 184 21.28 11.44 19.72
CA GLN A 184 20.11 10.93 19.00
C GLN A 184 20.15 9.40 18.97
N LEU A 185 19.08 8.78 19.47
CA LEU A 185 18.81 7.37 19.23
C LEU A 185 17.85 7.21 18.06
N THR A 186 18.01 6.13 17.30
CA THR A 186 17.09 5.79 16.20
C THR A 186 16.61 4.36 16.35
N ALA A 187 15.29 4.19 16.35
CA ALA A 187 14.67 2.87 16.31
C ALA A 187 14.62 2.37 14.86
N GLN A 188 15.25 1.22 14.61
CA GLN A 188 15.26 0.54 13.32
C GLN A 188 14.22 -0.59 13.36
N ILE A 189 13.21 -0.53 12.50
CA ILE A 189 12.06 -1.44 12.50
C ILE A 189 12.11 -2.37 11.29
N THR A 190 11.88 -3.66 11.52
CA THR A 190 11.79 -4.68 10.48
C THR A 190 10.42 -5.39 10.52
N PRO A 191 9.77 -5.62 9.36
CA PRO A 191 10.25 -5.30 8.01
C PRO A 191 10.16 -3.79 7.70
N ALA A 192 10.93 -3.35 6.71
CA ALA A 192 10.99 -1.94 6.29
C ALA A 192 9.64 -1.42 5.75
N ASP A 193 8.69 -2.29 5.45
CA ASP A 193 7.33 -1.98 5.02
C ASP A 193 6.28 -2.30 6.10
N ALA A 194 6.68 -2.38 7.37
CA ALA A 194 5.73 -2.40 8.49
C ALA A 194 4.82 -1.15 8.43
N GLY A 195 3.52 -1.33 8.63
CA GLY A 195 2.55 -0.25 8.39
C GLY A 195 2.55 0.85 9.45
N ASP A 196 2.80 0.49 10.71
CA ASP A 196 3.04 1.45 11.79
C ASP A 196 4.45 1.22 12.35
N LYS A 197 5.28 2.24 12.18
CA LYS A 197 6.68 2.30 12.61
C LYS A 197 6.89 3.26 13.78
N THR A 198 5.81 3.77 14.36
CA THR A 198 5.85 4.64 15.52
C THR A 198 5.96 3.82 16.80
N GLY A 199 6.36 4.48 17.88
CA GLY A 199 6.48 3.85 19.18
C GLY A 199 6.74 4.88 20.27
N VAL A 200 6.90 4.37 21.48
CA VAL A 200 7.10 5.16 22.69
C VAL A 200 8.51 4.95 23.19
N TRP A 201 9.20 6.06 23.45
CA TRP A 201 10.49 6.10 24.11
C TRP A 201 10.32 6.31 25.62
N GLU A 202 11.12 5.61 26.42
CA GLU A 202 11.08 5.69 27.88
C GLU A 202 12.49 5.56 28.46
N SER A 203 12.79 6.34 29.51
CA SER A 203 14.01 6.18 30.32
C SER A 203 13.67 5.56 31.66
N ASP A 204 14.43 4.54 32.08
CA ASP A 204 14.30 3.95 33.41
C ASP A 204 14.85 4.84 34.53
N ASN A 205 15.71 5.81 34.19
CA ASN A 205 16.38 6.69 35.13
C ASN A 205 16.52 8.12 34.60
N GLN A 206 15.45 8.90 34.78
CA GLN A 206 15.37 10.29 34.33
C GLN A 206 16.31 11.24 35.08
N GLU A 207 16.83 10.85 36.25
CA GLU A 207 17.84 11.64 36.97
C GLU A 207 19.23 11.56 36.31
N LYS A 208 19.44 10.54 35.47
CA LYS A 208 20.69 10.33 34.71
C LYS A 208 20.54 10.74 33.26
N ALA A 209 19.50 10.27 32.58
CA ALA A 209 19.20 10.69 31.21
C ALA A 209 17.70 10.73 30.94
N THR A 210 17.24 11.74 30.21
CA THR A 210 15.86 11.83 29.72
C THR A 210 15.82 11.56 28.22
N VAL A 211 14.67 11.13 27.69
CA VAL A 211 14.46 10.89 26.26
C VAL A 211 13.14 11.50 25.83
N ASP A 212 13.08 12.11 24.66
CA ASP A 212 11.84 12.63 24.08
C ASP A 212 11.16 11.63 23.12
N GLN A 213 10.01 12.01 22.56
CA GLN A 213 9.26 11.16 21.62
C GLN A 213 9.99 10.90 20.29
N THR A 214 11.00 11.70 19.95
CA THR A 214 11.81 11.53 18.74
C THR A 214 13.03 10.64 18.98
N GLY A 215 13.29 10.22 20.22
CA GLY A 215 14.47 9.46 20.61
C GLY A 215 15.70 10.32 20.89
N LEU A 216 15.53 11.63 21.06
CA LEU A 216 16.62 12.52 21.48
C LEU A 216 16.84 12.35 22.99
N VAL A 217 18.00 11.82 23.35
CA VAL A 217 18.40 11.59 24.74
C VAL A 217 19.22 12.76 25.24
N ARG A 218 18.91 13.26 26.44
CA ARG A 218 19.68 14.31 27.11
C ARG A 218 20.34 13.77 28.36
N GLY A 219 21.65 13.99 28.50
CA GLY A 219 22.39 13.68 29.73
C GLY A 219 22.05 14.67 30.83
N VAL A 220 21.66 14.19 32.00
CA VAL A 220 21.32 15.01 33.18
C VAL A 220 22.48 15.00 34.18
N ALA A 221 22.97 13.81 34.54
CA ALA A 221 24.06 13.64 35.50
C ALA A 221 24.84 12.35 35.23
N GLU A 222 26.10 12.30 35.66
CA GLU A 222 26.98 11.14 35.49
C GLU A 222 26.33 9.84 36.01
N GLY A 223 26.40 8.79 35.19
CA GLY A 223 25.81 7.48 35.47
C GLY A 223 25.40 6.74 34.20
N SER A 224 24.45 5.81 34.33
CA SER A 224 23.88 5.06 33.21
C SER A 224 22.36 5.04 33.32
N ALA A 225 21.68 5.12 32.19
CA ALA A 225 20.23 4.98 32.07
C ALA A 225 19.90 4.02 30.92
N ASN A 226 18.93 3.14 31.13
CA ASN A 226 18.41 2.29 30.08
C ASN A 226 17.26 3.00 29.37
N ILE A 227 17.48 3.31 28.10
CA ILE A 227 16.48 3.90 27.22
C ILE A 227 15.81 2.78 26.43
N SER A 228 14.49 2.72 26.52
CA SER A 228 13.68 1.71 25.83
C SER A 228 12.83 2.33 24.74
N PHE A 229 12.65 1.60 23.64
CA PHE A 229 11.67 1.90 22.61
C PHE A 229 10.66 0.75 22.54
N THR A 230 9.37 1.07 22.60
CA THR A 230 8.28 0.12 22.45
C THR A 230 7.47 0.47 21.21
N SER A 231 7.41 -0.43 20.22
CA SER A 231 6.62 -0.21 19.02
C SER A 231 5.12 -0.27 19.32
N ASN A 232 4.35 0.65 18.74
CA ASN A 232 2.89 0.67 18.87
C ASN A 232 2.25 -0.55 18.16
N SER A 233 2.78 -0.89 16.99
CA SER A 233 2.43 -2.13 16.28
C SER A 233 3.29 -3.30 16.74
N GLY A 234 2.67 -4.45 17.00
CA GLY A 234 3.38 -5.70 17.36
C GLY A 234 3.96 -5.78 18.77
N GLY A 235 3.89 -4.70 19.57
CA GLY A 235 4.29 -4.65 20.98
C GLY A 235 5.75 -5.01 21.24
N LYS A 236 6.64 -4.73 20.29
CA LYS A 236 8.06 -5.09 20.38
C LYS A 236 8.81 -4.03 21.17
N LYS A 237 9.49 -4.47 22.22
CA LYS A 237 10.32 -3.62 23.07
C LYS A 237 11.79 -3.96 22.88
N THR A 238 12.62 -2.93 22.82
CA THR A 238 14.07 -3.06 22.86
C THR A 238 14.63 -2.00 23.79
N THR A 239 15.78 -2.28 24.39
CA THR A 239 16.39 -1.44 25.43
C THR A 239 17.86 -1.26 25.13
N LYS A 240 18.36 -0.05 25.35
CA LYS A 240 19.75 0.32 25.15
C LYS A 240 20.26 1.12 26.34
N ALA A 241 21.39 0.70 26.90
CA ALA A 241 22.07 1.46 27.94
C ALA A 241 22.75 2.68 27.32
N VAL A 242 22.52 3.85 27.90
CA VAL A 242 23.19 5.11 27.57
C VAL A 242 24.08 5.47 28.75
N THR A 243 25.38 5.63 28.50
CA THR A 243 26.32 6.09 29.52
C THR A 243 26.41 7.62 29.48
N VAL A 244 26.23 8.24 30.64
CA VAL A 244 26.36 9.68 30.83
C VAL A 244 27.69 9.96 31.51
N ASN A 245 28.58 10.62 30.78
CA ASN A 245 29.88 11.05 31.30
C ASN A 245 29.75 12.43 31.97
N SER A 246 30.67 12.76 32.87
CA SER A 246 30.71 14.09 33.49
C SER A 246 30.86 15.19 32.44
N ALA A 247 30.28 16.36 32.73
CA ALA A 247 30.59 17.56 31.97
C ALA A 247 32.06 17.94 32.25
N GLU A 248 32.81 18.25 31.18
CA GLU A 248 34.19 18.69 31.28
C GLU A 248 34.28 20.18 31.65
#